data_AF-A0A1S9CZ79-F1
#
_entry.id   AF-A0A1S9CZ79-F1
#
_cell.length_a   1.000
_cell.length_b   1.000
_cell.length_c   1.000
_cell.angle_alpha   90.00
_cell.angle_beta   90.00
_cell.angle_gamma   90.00
#
_symmetry.space_group_name_H-M   'P 1'
#
loop_
_entity.id
_entity.type
_entity.pdbx_description
1 polymer ?
#
loop_
_entity_poly.entity_id
_entity_poly.type
_entity_poly.pdbx_seq_one_letter_code
_entity_poly.pdbx_strand_id
1 'polypeptide(L)'
;MMPHPYPGLRPFKREESDIFFGREQHVDQLLETLCRHRFLAVVGTSGCGKSSLVKAGMLPALDAGFLAQAGAHWYVADLRPGHQPMWALANSLLVSQAFGATRGTEPESLALLHATLRRGPLGLVEALCETPLPERANLLVLVDQFEEIFRYRRDIDSQEADAFVALLVASVMQREINVYIALTMRSDFLGDCAVFFDLPETINESQFLAPLSRATSVRPRSPNRRASLAATSSLAWSTRC
;
A
#
# COMPACT_ATOMS: atom_id res chain seq x y z
N MET A 1 1.42 -32.48 10.12
CA MET A 1 0.20 -31.69 9.85
C MET A 1 0.52 -30.79 8.66
N MET A 2 0.03 -31.10 7.46
CA MET A 2 0.31 -30.25 6.30
C MET A 2 -0.38 -28.88 6.47
N PRO A 3 0.33 -27.76 6.28
CA PRO A 3 -0.31 -26.45 6.34
C PRO A 3 -1.34 -26.37 5.22
N HIS A 4 -2.58 -26.05 5.58
CA HIS A 4 -3.66 -25.86 4.63
C HIS A 4 -3.26 -24.69 3.69
N PRO A 5 -3.13 -24.89 2.37
CA PRO A 5 -2.57 -23.89 1.46
C PRO A 5 -3.53 -22.73 1.15
N TYR A 6 -4.68 -22.66 1.84
CA TYR A 6 -5.78 -21.78 1.51
C TYR A 6 -6.16 -20.88 2.70
N PRO A 7 -6.10 -19.55 2.53
CA PRO A 7 -6.42 -18.59 3.58
C PRO A 7 -7.89 -18.60 4.05
N GLY A 8 -8.83 -19.08 3.23
CA GLY A 8 -10.25 -18.80 3.43
C GLY A 8 -10.54 -17.31 3.17
N LEU A 9 -11.25 -16.63 4.07
CA LEU A 9 -11.62 -15.21 3.96
C LEU A 9 -10.51 -14.24 4.40
N ARG A 10 -9.39 -14.73 4.95
CA ARG A 10 -8.30 -13.83 5.37
C ARG A 10 -7.60 -13.25 4.14
N PRO A 11 -7.15 -11.99 4.20
CA PRO A 11 -6.30 -11.44 3.16
C PRO A 11 -5.04 -12.30 2.93
N PHE A 12 -4.64 -12.43 1.66
CA PHE A 12 -3.34 -13.00 1.30
C PHE A 12 -2.21 -12.14 1.87
N LYS A 13 -1.17 -12.80 2.36
CA LYS A 13 0.06 -12.14 2.85
C LYS A 13 1.03 -11.89 1.70
N ARG A 14 2.03 -11.04 1.95
CA ARG A 14 3.09 -10.67 1.00
C ARG A 14 3.82 -11.90 0.46
N GLU A 15 3.94 -12.95 1.27
CA GLU A 15 4.62 -14.20 0.94
C GLU A 15 3.76 -15.17 0.10
N GLU A 16 2.47 -14.85 -0.12
CA GLU A 16 1.51 -15.71 -0.85
C GLU A 16 1.25 -15.20 -2.28
N SER A 17 2.15 -14.40 -2.84
CA SER A 17 2.04 -13.83 -4.20
C SER A 17 1.92 -14.91 -5.28
N ASP A 18 2.56 -16.07 -5.09
CA ASP A 18 2.54 -17.20 -6.02
C ASP A 18 1.15 -17.85 -6.23
N ILE A 19 0.15 -17.52 -5.40
CA ILE A 19 -1.23 -18.01 -5.52
C ILE A 19 -2.25 -16.91 -5.86
N PHE A 20 -1.79 -15.68 -6.12
CA PHE A 20 -2.62 -14.55 -6.53
C PHE A 20 -2.64 -14.41 -8.06
N PHE A 21 -3.66 -14.96 -8.71
CA PHE A 21 -3.77 -14.99 -10.18
C PHE A 21 -4.93 -14.16 -10.72
N GLY A 22 -4.78 -13.66 -11.95
CA GLY A 22 -5.85 -13.03 -12.72
C GLY A 22 -6.16 -11.59 -12.33
N ARG A 23 -5.26 -10.94 -11.58
CA ARG A 23 -5.34 -9.53 -11.18
C ARG A 23 -4.08 -8.74 -11.50
N GLU A 24 -3.23 -9.25 -12.37
CA GLU A 24 -1.97 -8.63 -12.79
C GLU A 24 -2.23 -7.25 -13.40
N GLN A 25 -3.21 -7.14 -14.31
CA GLN A 25 -3.61 -5.86 -14.91
C GLN A 25 -4.13 -4.85 -13.87
N HIS A 26 -4.80 -5.31 -12.81
CA HIS A 26 -5.24 -4.42 -11.74
C HIS A 26 -4.05 -3.93 -10.93
N VAL A 27 -3.07 -4.79 -10.65
CA VAL A 27 -1.83 -4.40 -9.97
C VAL A 27 -1.07 -3.36 -10.79
N ASP A 28 -0.95 -3.54 -12.11
CA ASP A 28 -0.31 -2.57 -13.00
C ASP A 28 -1.00 -1.19 -12.91
N GLN A 29 -2.35 -1.17 -12.91
CA GLN A 29 -3.13 0.07 -12.75
C GLN A 29 -2.93 0.72 -11.38
N LEU A 30 -2.82 -0.07 -10.29
CA LEU A 30 -2.49 0.47 -8.97
C LEU A 30 -1.13 1.13 -8.96
N LEU A 31 -0.11 0.47 -9.53
CA LEU A 31 1.26 0.98 -9.59
C LEU A 31 1.36 2.25 -10.44
N GLU A 32 0.68 2.30 -11.58
CA GLU A 32 0.63 3.48 -12.45
C GLU A 32 0.01 4.68 -11.71
N THR A 33 -1.12 4.45 -11.04
CA THR A 33 -1.83 5.48 -10.27
C THR A 33 -0.95 5.98 -9.12
N LEU A 34 -0.35 5.07 -8.35
CA LEU A 34 0.52 5.39 -7.23
C LEU A 34 1.78 6.16 -7.68
N CYS A 35 2.38 5.77 -8.81
CA CYS A 35 3.54 6.46 -9.39
C CYS A 35 3.19 7.90 -9.77
N ARG A 36 2.03 8.11 -10.41
CA ARG A 36 1.61 9.41 -10.94
C ARG A 36 1.21 10.38 -9.83
N HIS A 37 0.47 9.92 -8.83
CA HIS A 37 -0.17 10.78 -7.84
C HIS A 37 0.49 10.74 -6.45
N ARG A 38 1.38 9.77 -6.17
CA ARG A 38 1.89 9.44 -4.81
C ARG A 38 0.81 9.07 -3.79
N PHE A 39 -0.45 9.13 -4.19
CA PHE A 39 -1.62 8.72 -3.43
C PHE A 39 -2.39 7.68 -4.25
N LEU A 40 -3.01 6.73 -3.57
CA LEU A 40 -3.87 5.73 -4.17
C LEU A 40 -5.02 5.37 -3.22
N ALA A 41 -6.26 5.58 -3.67
CA ALA A 41 -7.44 5.10 -2.95
C ALA A 41 -8.02 3.84 -3.60
N VAL A 42 -7.81 2.68 -2.99
CA VAL A 42 -8.41 1.40 -3.43
C VAL A 42 -9.79 1.24 -2.80
N VAL A 43 -10.83 1.43 -3.60
CA VAL A 43 -12.21 1.50 -3.13
C VAL A 43 -13.04 0.34 -3.67
N GLY A 44 -14.03 -0.14 -2.94
CA GLY A 44 -14.90 -1.24 -3.41
C GLY A 44 -15.68 -1.92 -2.30
N THR A 45 -16.60 -2.81 -2.63
CA THR A 45 -17.46 -3.48 -1.64
C THR A 45 -16.67 -4.30 -0.61
N SER A 46 -17.28 -4.61 0.53
CA SER A 46 -16.66 -5.52 1.50
C SER A 46 -16.44 -6.90 0.88
N GLY A 47 -15.30 -7.53 1.16
CA GLY A 47 -14.96 -8.86 0.65
C GLY A 47 -14.51 -8.93 -0.82
N CYS A 48 -14.48 -7.83 -1.58
CA CYS A 48 -14.00 -7.87 -2.99
C CYS A 48 -12.48 -8.07 -3.16
N GLY A 49 -11.73 -8.11 -2.05
CA GLY A 49 -10.30 -8.38 -2.04
C GLY A 49 -9.38 -7.16 -2.08
N LYS A 50 -9.83 -5.95 -1.72
CA LYS A 50 -9.01 -4.71 -1.70
C LYS A 50 -7.67 -4.88 -0.98
N SER A 51 -7.73 -5.30 0.29
CA SER A 51 -6.54 -5.52 1.13
C SER A 51 -5.62 -6.58 0.51
N SER A 52 -6.16 -7.65 -0.07
CA SER A 52 -5.35 -8.66 -0.78
C SER A 52 -4.73 -8.15 -2.08
N LEU A 53 -5.47 -7.36 -2.87
CA LEU A 53 -4.96 -6.76 -4.10
C LEU A 53 -3.75 -5.85 -3.81
N VAL A 54 -3.83 -5.08 -2.72
CA VAL A 54 -2.71 -4.25 -2.27
C VAL A 54 -1.60 -5.12 -1.68
N LYS A 55 -1.87 -5.91 -0.64
CA LYS A 55 -0.84 -6.60 0.16
C LYS A 55 -0.19 -7.79 -0.54
N ALA A 56 -0.92 -8.54 -1.36
CA ALA A 56 -0.41 -9.72 -2.06
C ALA A 56 -0.17 -9.48 -3.56
N GLY A 57 -0.67 -8.37 -4.12
CA GLY A 57 -0.42 -7.98 -5.50
C GLY A 57 0.55 -6.81 -5.60
N MET A 58 0.14 -5.63 -5.14
CA MET A 58 0.89 -4.38 -5.29
C MET A 58 2.21 -4.38 -4.51
N LEU A 59 2.21 -4.75 -3.22
CA LEU A 59 3.44 -4.72 -2.40
C LEU A 59 4.54 -5.65 -2.95
N PRO A 60 4.27 -6.92 -3.29
CA PRO A 60 5.28 -7.78 -3.94
C PRO A 60 5.78 -7.22 -5.27
N ALA A 61 4.93 -6.51 -6.02
CA ALA A 61 5.35 -5.87 -7.27
C ALA A 61 6.27 -4.65 -7.03
N LEU A 62 6.04 -3.87 -5.96
CA LEU A 62 6.97 -2.82 -5.55
C LEU A 62 8.35 -3.40 -5.20
N ASP A 63 8.39 -4.51 -4.47
CA ASP A 63 9.64 -5.19 -4.11
C ASP A 63 10.41 -5.74 -5.30
N ALA A 64 9.67 -6.23 -6.31
CA ALA A 64 10.25 -6.70 -7.55
C ALA A 64 10.74 -5.56 -8.46
N GLY A 65 10.60 -4.29 -8.03
CA GLY A 65 11.14 -3.13 -8.75
C GLY A 65 10.27 -2.66 -9.91
N PHE A 66 8.99 -3.05 -9.97
CA PHE A 66 8.10 -2.62 -11.06
C PHE A 66 7.81 -1.10 -11.07
N LEU A 67 8.19 -0.37 -10.01
CA LEU A 67 8.12 1.10 -9.92
C LEU A 67 9.53 1.72 -9.94
N ALA A 68 10.33 1.36 -10.96
CA ALA A 68 11.75 1.72 -11.07
C ALA A 68 12.03 3.24 -11.01
N GLN A 69 11.08 4.09 -11.39
CA GLN A 69 11.24 5.55 -11.36
C GLN A 69 11.30 6.13 -9.93
N ALA A 70 10.70 5.45 -8.95
CA ALA A 70 10.75 5.88 -7.54
C ALA A 70 11.95 5.29 -6.78
N GLY A 71 12.54 4.20 -7.27
CA GLY A 71 13.56 3.42 -6.56
C GLY A 71 13.05 2.04 -6.14
N ALA A 72 13.98 1.11 -5.93
CA ALA A 72 13.65 -0.29 -5.65
C ALA A 72 13.42 -0.60 -4.16
N HIS A 73 13.84 0.30 -3.26
CA HIS A 73 13.78 0.03 -1.83
C HIS A 73 12.57 0.70 -1.19
N TRP A 74 11.68 -0.11 -0.62
CA TRP A 74 10.41 0.34 -0.06
C TRP A 74 10.30 -0.03 1.42
N TYR A 75 10.05 0.98 2.24
CA TYR A 75 9.58 0.81 3.61
C TYR A 75 8.06 0.91 3.61
N VAL A 76 7.38 -0.09 4.19
CA VAL A 76 5.92 -0.15 4.20
C VAL A 76 5.41 -0.05 5.64
N ALA A 77 4.84 1.10 5.98
CA ALA A 77 4.13 1.33 7.22
C ALA A 77 2.66 0.91 7.03
N ASP A 78 2.37 -0.36 7.34
CA ASP A 78 1.03 -0.96 7.24
C ASP A 78 0.27 -0.75 8.57
N LEU A 79 -0.83 0.00 8.51
CA LEU A 79 -1.66 0.31 9.67
C LEU A 79 -3.16 0.18 9.39
N ARG A 80 -3.92 0.10 10.48
CA ARG A 80 -5.34 0.39 10.53
C ARG A 80 -5.58 1.52 11.54
N PRO A 81 -6.45 2.51 11.25
CA PRO A 81 -6.68 3.63 12.15
C PRO A 81 -7.11 3.21 13.56
N GLY A 82 -8.03 2.25 13.67
CA GLY A 82 -8.53 1.77 14.95
C GLY A 82 -9.08 2.89 15.84
N HIS A 83 -8.64 2.90 17.10
CA HIS A 83 -9.05 3.87 18.12
C HIS A 83 -7.93 4.85 18.52
N GLN A 84 -6.80 4.87 17.78
CA GLN A 84 -5.67 5.76 18.02
C GLN A 84 -4.90 5.95 16.70
N PRO A 85 -5.45 6.67 15.71
CA PRO A 85 -4.92 6.71 14.35
C PRO A 85 -3.49 7.25 14.27
N MET A 86 -3.18 8.30 15.05
CA MET A 86 -1.85 8.89 15.06
C MET A 86 -0.81 7.99 15.73
N TRP A 87 -1.21 7.30 16.80
CA TRP A 87 -0.37 6.28 17.44
C TRP A 87 -0.11 5.12 16.46
N ALA A 88 -1.17 4.62 15.79
CA ALA A 88 -1.07 3.51 14.84
C ALA A 88 -0.08 3.83 13.73
N LEU A 89 -0.09 5.08 13.23
CA LEU A 89 0.89 5.57 12.28
C LEU A 89 2.30 5.55 12.86
N ALA A 90 2.52 6.16 14.03
CA ALA A 90 3.83 6.20 14.68
C ALA A 90 4.43 4.79 14.86
N ASN A 91 3.64 3.85 15.38
CA ASN A 91 4.08 2.49 15.57
C ASN A 91 4.36 1.76 14.27
N SER A 92 3.51 1.91 13.26
CA SER A 92 3.73 1.28 11.95
C SER A 92 5.03 1.75 11.29
N LEU A 93 5.38 3.03 11.44
CA LEU A 93 6.63 3.60 10.91
C LEU A 93 7.88 3.05 11.63
N LEU A 94 7.81 2.83 12.94
CA LEU A 94 8.90 2.23 13.70
C LEU A 94 9.05 0.73 13.38
N VAL A 95 7.94 0.00 13.35
CA VAL A 95 7.92 -1.44 13.01
C VAL A 95 8.40 -1.67 11.59
N SER A 96 8.07 -0.77 10.65
CA SER A 96 8.56 -0.87 9.27
C SER A 96 10.04 -0.55 9.15
N GLN A 97 10.71 -0.07 10.20
CA GLN A 97 12.10 0.41 10.19
C GLN A 97 12.33 1.55 9.18
N ALA A 98 11.31 2.38 8.94
CA ALA A 98 11.43 3.52 8.02
C ALA A 98 12.56 4.47 8.44
N PHE A 99 12.80 4.59 9.75
CA PHE A 99 13.87 5.40 10.35
C PHE A 99 15.21 4.65 10.50
N GLY A 100 15.37 3.50 9.83
CA GLY A 100 16.56 2.67 9.92
C GLY A 100 16.86 2.18 11.35
N ALA A 101 18.14 2.01 11.66
CA ALA A 101 18.59 1.66 13.03
C ALA A 101 18.55 2.85 14.01
N THR A 102 18.22 4.05 13.54
CA THR A 102 18.29 5.30 14.32
C THR A 102 17.18 5.39 15.36
N ARG A 103 16.00 4.83 15.09
CA ARG A 103 14.90 4.74 16.04
C ARG A 103 14.45 3.29 16.21
N GLY A 104 14.56 2.80 17.44
CA GLY A 104 14.04 1.48 17.80
C GLY A 104 12.53 1.50 18.02
N THR A 105 11.96 0.33 18.28
CA THR A 105 10.53 0.16 18.62
C THR A 105 10.24 0.34 20.11
N GLU A 106 11.16 0.99 20.84
CA GLU A 106 11.04 1.22 22.28
C GLU A 106 9.92 2.21 22.59
N PRO A 107 9.24 2.10 23.76
CA PRO A 107 8.12 2.97 24.14
C PRO A 107 8.45 4.47 24.07
N GLU A 108 9.68 4.85 24.42
CA GLU A 108 10.14 6.24 24.36
C GLU A 108 10.24 6.77 22.93
N SER A 109 10.77 5.95 22.01
CA SER A 109 10.89 6.30 20.58
C SER A 109 9.51 6.48 19.95
N LEU A 110 8.57 5.61 20.32
CA LEU A 110 7.18 5.69 19.91
C LEU A 110 6.49 6.94 20.45
N ALA A 111 6.64 7.24 21.75
CA ALA A 111 6.06 8.44 22.35
C ALA A 111 6.60 9.72 21.71
N LEU A 112 7.91 9.78 21.45
CA LEU A 112 8.55 10.91 20.78
C LEU A 112 8.04 11.08 19.34
N LEU A 113 8.04 10.00 18.56
CA LEU A 113 7.54 10.06 17.19
C LEU A 113 6.06 10.45 17.15
N HIS A 114 5.24 9.87 18.03
CA HIS A 114 3.83 10.24 18.15
C HIS A 114 3.65 11.73 18.46
N ALA A 115 4.45 12.30 19.36
CA ALA A 115 4.44 13.74 19.64
C ALA A 115 4.85 14.57 18.41
N THR A 116 5.88 14.16 17.66
CA THR A 116 6.30 14.81 16.42
C THR A 116 5.18 14.82 15.36
N LEU A 117 4.52 13.68 15.13
CA LEU A 117 3.45 13.58 14.14
C LEU A 117 2.25 14.49 14.49
N ARG A 118 2.01 14.75 15.77
CA ARG A 118 0.93 15.63 16.25
C ARG A 118 1.24 17.13 16.16
N ARG A 119 2.45 17.53 15.78
CA ARG A 119 2.81 18.96 15.67
C ARG A 119 2.05 19.67 14.55
N GLY A 120 1.63 18.95 13.50
CA GLY A 120 0.83 19.50 12.42
C GLY A 120 0.81 18.59 11.18
N PRO A 121 0.23 19.07 10.06
CA PRO A 121 0.10 18.28 8.83
C PRO A 121 1.44 17.82 8.23
N LEU A 122 2.52 18.56 8.49
CA LEU A 122 3.87 18.20 8.02
C LEU A 122 4.64 17.34 9.04
N GLY A 123 4.03 16.87 10.13
CA GLY A 123 4.72 16.14 11.20
C GLY A 123 5.48 14.90 10.72
N LEU A 124 4.98 14.17 9.72
CA LEU A 124 5.72 13.06 9.10
C LEU A 124 6.96 13.53 8.32
N VAL A 125 6.82 14.63 7.59
CA VAL A 125 7.91 15.24 6.81
C VAL A 125 8.99 15.71 7.77
N GLU A 126 8.62 16.41 8.83
CA GLU A 126 9.55 16.85 9.87
C GLU A 126 10.29 15.68 10.51
N ALA A 127 9.58 14.60 10.86
CA ALA A 127 10.20 13.39 11.41
C ALA A 127 11.24 12.78 10.44
N LEU A 128 10.94 12.78 9.14
CA LEU A 128 11.82 12.28 8.10
C LEU A 128 12.94 13.28 7.74
N CYS A 129 12.79 14.57 7.99
CA CYS A 129 13.90 15.53 7.90
C CYS A 129 14.90 15.34 9.06
N GLU A 130 14.39 15.12 10.28
CA GLU A 130 15.21 14.85 11.47
C GLU A 130 15.90 13.48 11.40
N THR A 131 15.23 12.48 10.83
CA THR A 131 15.75 11.13 10.67
C THR A 131 15.38 10.61 9.27
N PRO A 132 16.21 10.92 8.25
CA PRO A 132 15.94 10.55 6.86
C PRO A 132 15.78 9.06 6.63
N LEU A 133 14.96 8.73 5.63
CA LEU A 133 14.97 7.40 5.03
C LEU A 133 16.39 7.09 4.54
N PRO A 134 16.80 5.82 4.54
CA PRO A 134 18.01 5.37 3.86
C PRO A 134 18.05 5.84 2.38
N GLU A 135 19.26 6.01 1.84
CA GLU A 135 19.42 6.56 0.48
C GLU A 135 18.59 5.80 -0.56
N ARG A 136 17.90 6.57 -1.42
CA ARG A 136 17.06 6.07 -2.52
C ARG A 136 15.92 5.14 -2.07
N ALA A 137 15.52 5.23 -0.81
CA ALA A 137 14.36 4.52 -0.30
C ALA A 137 13.07 5.35 -0.46
N ASN A 138 11.96 4.64 -0.56
CA ASN A 138 10.61 5.19 -0.56
C ASN A 138 9.88 4.74 0.71
N LEU A 139 9.01 5.61 1.23
CA LEU A 139 8.06 5.24 2.27
C LEU A 139 6.67 5.10 1.65
N LEU A 140 6.05 3.94 1.84
CA LEU A 140 4.63 3.73 1.59
C LEU A 140 3.90 3.61 2.94
N VAL A 141 3.00 4.53 3.21
CA VAL A 141 2.03 4.40 4.31
C VAL A 141 0.77 3.74 3.75
N LEU A 142 0.50 2.52 4.19
CA LEU A 142 -0.68 1.75 3.83
C LEU A 142 -1.72 1.84 4.94
N VAL A 143 -2.81 2.55 4.69
CA VAL A 143 -3.95 2.66 5.61
C VAL A 143 -5.05 1.69 5.17
N ASP A 144 -5.05 0.48 5.72
CA ASP A 144 -6.10 -0.52 5.45
C ASP A 144 -7.36 -0.20 6.27
N GLN A 145 -8.54 -0.43 5.71
CA GLN A 145 -9.82 -0.13 6.37
C GLN A 145 -9.92 1.33 6.83
N PHE A 146 -9.62 2.26 5.92
CA PHE A 146 -9.69 3.69 6.18
C PHE A 146 -11.05 4.13 6.73
N GLU A 147 -12.14 3.42 6.42
CA GLU A 147 -13.47 3.73 6.96
C GLU A 147 -13.57 3.72 8.49
N GLU A 148 -12.61 3.13 9.20
CA GLU A 148 -12.54 3.22 10.66
C GLU A 148 -12.38 4.66 11.16
N ILE A 149 -11.75 5.54 10.36
CA ILE A 149 -11.54 6.94 10.74
C ILE A 149 -12.85 7.70 10.93
N PHE A 150 -13.91 7.36 10.19
CA PHE A 150 -15.20 8.05 10.30
C PHE A 150 -15.91 7.72 11.61
N ARG A 151 -15.77 6.48 12.09
CA ARG A 151 -16.26 6.09 13.41
C ARG A 151 -15.44 6.74 14.50
N TYR A 152 -14.11 6.71 14.36
CA TYR A 152 -13.20 7.38 15.29
C TYR A 152 -13.52 8.87 15.46
N ARG A 153 -13.68 9.58 14.34
CA ARG A 153 -14.03 11.00 14.29
C ARG A 153 -15.35 11.30 14.99
N ARG A 154 -16.35 10.42 14.82
CA ARG A 154 -17.71 10.61 15.36
C ARG A 154 -17.78 10.32 16.85
N ASP A 155 -17.11 9.26 17.29
CA ASP A 155 -17.36 8.65 18.61
C ASP A 155 -16.24 8.92 19.62
N ILE A 156 -15.03 9.30 19.16
CA ILE A 156 -13.84 9.42 20.03
C ILE A 156 -13.21 10.81 19.94
N ASP A 157 -12.56 11.15 18.82
CA ASP A 157 -11.85 12.43 18.67
C ASP A 157 -11.87 12.91 17.22
N SER A 158 -12.66 13.96 16.97
CA SER A 158 -12.76 14.56 15.65
C SER A 158 -11.52 15.34 15.23
N GLN A 159 -10.83 15.98 16.18
CA GLN A 159 -9.67 16.82 15.88
C GLN A 159 -8.46 15.95 15.52
N GLU A 160 -8.25 14.84 16.24
CA GLU A 160 -7.18 13.91 15.89
C GLU A 160 -7.44 13.20 14.56
N ALA A 161 -8.70 12.86 14.26
CA ALA A 161 -9.07 12.33 12.95
C ALA A 161 -8.75 13.31 11.82
N ASP A 162 -9.14 14.58 11.97
CA ASP A 162 -8.89 15.64 10.99
C ASP A 162 -7.39 15.88 10.83
N ALA A 163 -6.63 15.89 11.92
CA ALA A 163 -5.17 16.03 11.90
C ALA A 163 -4.48 14.84 11.22
N PHE A 164 -4.93 13.61 11.48
CA PHE A 164 -4.41 12.40 10.84
C PHE A 164 -4.60 12.46 9.32
N VAL A 165 -5.80 12.79 8.84
CA VAL A 165 -6.08 12.90 7.41
C VAL A 165 -5.30 14.04 6.76
N ALA A 166 -5.26 15.22 7.40
CA ALA A 166 -4.48 16.35 6.91
C ALA A 166 -2.99 15.99 6.78
N LEU A 167 -2.45 15.20 7.71
CA LEU A 167 -1.08 14.72 7.63
C LEU A 167 -0.85 13.79 6.44
N LEU A 168 -1.75 12.84 6.16
CA LEU A 168 -1.63 11.97 4.99
C LEU A 168 -1.62 12.76 3.68
N VAL A 169 -2.53 13.73 3.55
CA VAL A 169 -2.63 14.58 2.34
C VAL A 169 -1.40 15.47 2.20
N ALA A 170 -1.00 16.19 3.26
CA ALA A 170 0.18 17.05 3.22
C ALA A 170 1.47 16.28 2.89
N SER A 171 1.57 15.02 3.34
CA SER A 171 2.72 14.15 3.07
C SER A 171 2.90 13.79 1.60
N VAL A 172 1.85 13.79 0.77
CA VAL A 172 1.94 13.55 -0.67
C VAL A 172 2.07 14.84 -1.49
N MET A 173 1.57 15.96 -0.97
CA MET A 173 1.65 17.26 -1.66
C MET A 173 3.06 17.82 -1.68
N GLN A 174 3.84 17.61 -0.60
CA GLN A 174 5.26 17.93 -0.59
C GLN A 174 6.05 17.06 -1.59
N ARG A 175 7.14 17.62 -2.13
CA ARG A 175 7.96 16.94 -3.16
C ARG A 175 9.41 16.69 -2.75
N GLU A 176 9.79 17.06 -1.54
CA GLU A 176 11.16 16.94 -1.02
C GLU A 176 11.49 15.50 -0.63
N ILE A 177 10.51 14.77 -0.09
CA ILE A 177 10.67 13.40 0.41
C ILE A 177 9.77 12.46 -0.40
N ASN A 178 10.28 11.26 -0.69
CA ASN A 178 9.55 10.21 -1.40
C ASN A 178 8.59 9.46 -0.45
N VAL A 179 7.49 10.12 -0.11
CA VAL A 179 6.38 9.54 0.65
C VAL A 179 5.22 9.25 -0.28
N TYR A 180 4.67 8.05 -0.14
CA TYR A 180 3.53 7.53 -0.86
C TYR A 180 2.47 7.10 0.14
N ILE A 181 1.20 7.30 -0.20
CA ILE A 181 0.05 6.90 0.62
C ILE A 181 -0.82 5.97 -0.22
N ALA A 182 -1.18 4.82 0.34
CA ALA A 182 -2.23 3.98 -0.21
C ALA A 182 -3.27 3.73 0.88
N LEU A 183 -4.55 3.88 0.54
CA LEU A 183 -5.64 3.56 1.45
C LEU A 183 -6.59 2.55 0.83
N THR A 184 -7.17 1.69 1.67
CA THR A 184 -8.28 0.82 1.26
C THR A 184 -9.54 1.27 1.98
N MET A 185 -10.64 1.38 1.25
CA MET A 185 -11.92 1.84 1.82
C MET A 185 -13.10 1.15 1.16
N ARG A 186 -14.20 1.00 1.89
CA ARG A 186 -15.46 0.63 1.24
C ARG A 186 -16.06 1.79 0.44
N SER A 187 -16.69 1.47 -0.69
CA SER A 187 -17.25 2.47 -1.61
C SER A 187 -18.41 3.28 -1.03
N ASP A 188 -19.14 2.74 -0.06
CA ASP A 188 -20.25 3.44 0.61
C ASP A 188 -19.78 4.58 1.53
N PHE A 189 -18.49 4.67 1.84
CA PHE A 189 -17.91 5.74 2.65
C PHE A 189 -17.29 6.89 1.83
N LEU A 190 -17.36 6.84 0.49
CA LEU A 190 -16.84 7.93 -0.35
C LEU A 190 -17.50 9.28 -0.05
N GLY A 191 -18.79 9.29 0.30
CA GLY A 191 -19.49 10.51 0.70
C GLY A 191 -18.99 11.09 2.02
N ASP A 192 -18.61 10.22 2.97
CA ASP A 192 -18.08 10.65 4.27
C ASP A 192 -16.72 11.35 4.14
N CYS A 193 -15.95 11.11 3.08
CA CYS A 193 -14.68 11.81 2.83
C CYS A 193 -14.83 13.33 2.70
N ALA A 194 -16.01 13.84 2.36
CA ALA A 194 -16.27 15.27 2.19
C ALA A 194 -16.09 16.10 3.48
N VAL A 195 -16.01 15.45 4.65
CA VAL A 195 -15.75 16.14 5.93
C VAL A 195 -14.29 16.55 6.09
N PHE A 196 -13.37 15.94 5.33
CA PHE A 196 -11.94 16.19 5.43
C PHE A 196 -11.48 17.13 4.32
N PHE A 197 -10.65 18.12 4.68
CA PHE A 197 -10.08 19.07 3.74
C PHE A 197 -9.11 18.38 2.76
N ASP A 198 -9.19 18.72 1.47
CA ASP A 198 -8.41 18.20 0.33
C ASP A 198 -8.45 16.68 0.06
N LEU A 199 -9.04 15.87 0.95
CA LEU A 199 -9.17 14.44 0.77
C LEU A 199 -10.06 14.07 -0.44
N PRO A 200 -11.24 14.68 -0.66
CA PRO A 200 -12.10 14.37 -1.81
C PRO A 200 -11.39 14.59 -3.14
N GLU A 201 -10.70 15.71 -3.29
CA GLU A 201 -9.93 16.07 -4.48
C GLU A 201 -8.82 15.04 -4.70
N THR A 202 -8.05 14.73 -3.64
CA THR A 202 -6.97 13.73 -3.69
C THR A 202 -7.49 12.36 -4.13
N ILE A 203 -8.63 11.91 -3.57
CA ILE A 203 -9.26 10.64 -3.95
C ILE A 203 -9.74 10.68 -5.39
N ASN A 204 -10.39 11.76 -5.84
CA ASN A 204 -10.92 11.86 -7.19
C ASN A 204 -9.84 11.72 -8.27
N GLU A 205 -8.65 12.26 -8.01
CA GLU A 205 -7.52 12.16 -8.93
C GLU A 205 -6.88 10.78 -8.98
N SER A 206 -7.02 9.96 -7.93
CA SER A 206 -6.18 8.78 -7.72
C SER A 206 -6.93 7.56 -7.13
N GLN A 207 -8.23 7.48 -7.40
CA GLN A 207 -9.05 6.34 -7.02
C GLN A 207 -8.91 5.16 -7.98
N PHE A 208 -8.96 3.97 -7.41
CA PHE A 208 -9.10 2.70 -8.11
C PHE A 208 -10.30 1.95 -7.55
N LEU A 209 -11.31 1.73 -8.39
CA LEU A 209 -12.48 0.91 -8.02
C LEU A 209 -12.15 -0.57 -8.21
N ALA A 210 -11.91 -1.26 -7.10
CA ALA A 210 -11.62 -2.69 -7.08
C ALA A 210 -12.83 -3.48 -7.63
N PRO A 211 -12.64 -4.30 -8.68
CA PRO A 211 -13.72 -5.10 -9.21
C PRO A 211 -14.10 -6.19 -8.22
N LEU A 212 -15.40 -6.54 -8.22
CA LEU A 212 -15.90 -7.69 -7.50
C LEU A 212 -15.06 -8.91 -7.84
N SER A 213 -14.57 -9.59 -6.81
CA SER A 213 -14.01 -10.93 -6.98
C SER A 213 -15.14 -11.86 -7.42
N ARG A 214 -15.31 -12.07 -8.72
CA ARG A 214 -15.78 -13.37 -9.20
C ARG A 214 -14.72 -14.33 -8.68
N ALA A 215 -15.07 -15.16 -7.69
CA ALA A 215 -14.20 -16.03 -6.91
C ALA A 215 -12.81 -16.18 -7.54
N THR A 216 -11.78 -15.64 -6.88
CA THR A 216 -10.38 -15.81 -7.28
C THR A 216 -10.19 -17.28 -7.63
N SER A 217 -10.07 -17.61 -8.91
CA SER A 217 -9.91 -18.99 -9.33
C SER A 217 -8.50 -19.38 -8.98
N VAL A 218 -8.34 -19.95 -7.78
CA VAL A 218 -7.13 -20.60 -7.33
C VAL A 218 -6.77 -21.67 -8.35
N ARG A 219 -5.78 -21.40 -9.19
CA ARG A 219 -5.17 -22.40 -10.07
C ARG A 219 -3.69 -22.44 -9.76
N PRO A 220 -3.09 -23.62 -9.51
CA PRO A 220 -1.65 -23.71 -9.38
C PRO A 220 -0.98 -23.19 -10.65
N ARG A 221 0.15 -22.49 -10.49
CA ARG A 221 0.99 -22.00 -11.58
C ARG A 221 1.26 -23.17 -12.54
N SER A 222 0.68 -23.16 -13.75
CA SER A 222 1.06 -24.14 -14.76
C SER A 222 2.53 -23.92 -15.11
N PRO A 223 3.39 -24.96 -15.14
CA PRO A 223 4.75 -24.79 -15.59
C PRO A 223 4.74 -24.27 -17.03
N ASN A 224 5.34 -23.10 -17.24
CA ASN A 224 5.82 -22.56 -18.51
C ASN A 224 4.83 -22.44 -19.70
N ARG A 225 4.45 -21.20 -20.01
CA ARG A 225 3.97 -20.81 -21.35
C ARG A 225 4.76 -19.65 -21.98
N ARG A 226 6.02 -19.47 -21.58
CA ARG A 226 6.98 -18.54 -22.21
C ARG A 226 8.23 -19.24 -22.80
N ALA A 227 8.10 -20.51 -23.18
CA ALA A 227 9.18 -21.27 -23.82
C ALA A 227 8.79 -21.90 -25.17
N SER A 228 7.75 -21.41 -25.86
CA SER A 228 7.30 -21.96 -27.15
C SER A 228 7.28 -20.95 -28.31
N LEU A 229 8.05 -19.86 -28.22
CA LEU A 229 8.28 -18.93 -29.34
C LEU A 229 9.77 -18.71 -29.66
N ALA A 230 10.66 -19.56 -29.14
CA ALA A 230 12.10 -19.53 -29.45
C ALA A 230 12.64 -20.86 -30.01
N ALA A 231 11.77 -21.72 -30.57
CA ALA A 231 12.17 -22.98 -31.18
C ALA A 231 11.30 -23.30 -32.41
N THR A 232 11.41 -22.48 -33.46
CA THR A 232 10.93 -22.85 -34.81
C THR A 232 11.69 -22.09 -35.88
N SER A 233 13.02 -22.12 -35.83
CA SER A 233 13.87 -21.73 -36.97
C SER A 233 15.27 -22.32 -36.83
N SER A 234 15.37 -23.64 -36.86
CA SER A 234 16.61 -24.36 -37.14
C SER A 234 16.27 -25.84 -37.30
N LEU A 235 16.76 -26.45 -38.38
CA LEU A 235 16.63 -27.85 -38.79
C LEU A 235 15.58 -28.11 -39.88
N ALA A 236 15.96 -27.68 -41.08
CA ALA A 236 15.52 -28.28 -42.32
C ALA A 236 16.77 -28.41 -43.22
N TRP A 237 17.26 -29.65 -43.32
CA TRP A 237 18.12 -30.25 -44.36
C TRP A 237 19.65 -30.12 -44.25
N SER A 238 20.26 -31.20 -43.73
CA SER A 238 21.57 -31.68 -44.17
C SER A 238 21.41 -32.93 -45.03
N THR A 239 22.37 -33.11 -45.95
CA THR A 239 22.70 -34.31 -46.77
C THR A 239 21.85 -34.62 -48.01
N ARG A 240 22.40 -34.36 -49.22
CA ARG A 240 23.17 -35.34 -50.02
C ARG A 240 23.74 -34.72 -51.31
N CYS A 241 24.97 -35.16 -51.63
CA CYS A 241 25.77 -35.01 -52.86
C CYS A 241 26.42 -33.65 -53.12
#